data_AF-A0A374K4G7-F1
#
_entry.id   AF-A0A374K4G7-F1
#
_cell.length_a   1.000
_cell.length_b   1.000
_cell.length_c   1.000
_cell.angle_alpha   90.00
_cell.angle_beta   90.00
_cell.angle_gamma   90.00
#
_symmetry.space_group_name_H-M   'P 1'
#
loop_
_entity.id
_entity.type
_entity.pdbx_description
1 polymer ?
#
loop_
_entity_poly.entity_id
_entity_poly.type
_entity_poly.pdbx_seq_one_letter_code
_entity_poly.pdbx_strand_id
1 'polypeptide(L)'
;MKRQERYKILNYAKDQYSKTFDVDYQFKRFSRKKLYSLLKQHCNSCMCEWDYCCYGLYRNCWQELYEKGNWGMTQKMVDAKIAGAIDKYAKYYRKDSRILYCDLGSSIDIILVMRDICKSDFLITFMDEKE
;
A
#
# COMPACT_ATOMS: atom_id res chain seq x y z
N MET A 1 -5.58 21.72 2.23
CA MET A 1 -5.73 21.38 0.81
C MET A 1 -7.22 21.30 0.46
N LYS A 2 -7.63 21.87 -0.66
CA LYS A 2 -9.03 21.82 -1.13
C LYS A 2 -9.37 20.42 -1.63
N ARG A 3 -10.66 20.05 -1.57
CA ARG A 3 -11.14 18.71 -1.99
C ARG A 3 -10.76 18.37 -3.43
N GLN A 4 -10.84 19.34 -4.35
CA GLN A 4 -10.49 19.16 -5.76
C GLN A 4 -9.00 18.88 -5.98
N GLU A 5 -8.10 19.61 -5.30
CA GLU A 5 -6.66 19.40 -5.37
C GLU A 5 -6.28 18.00 -4.89
N ARG A 6 -6.91 17.56 -3.79
CA ARG A 6 -6.72 16.21 -3.28
C ARG A 6 -7.13 15.14 -4.28
N TYR A 7 -8.28 15.28 -4.96
CA TYR A 7 -8.69 14.32 -5.98
C TYR A 7 -7.72 14.26 -7.16
N LYS A 8 -7.12 15.39 -7.55
CA LYS A 8 -6.06 15.40 -8.58
C LYS A 8 -4.87 14.55 -8.14
N ILE A 9 -4.42 14.70 -6.88
CA ILE A 9 -3.31 13.91 -6.33
C ILE A 9 -3.67 12.41 -6.28
N LEU A 10 -4.87 12.08 -5.81
CA LEU A 10 -5.31 10.68 -5.71
C LEU A 10 -5.42 10.04 -7.11
N ASN A 11 -6.06 10.71 -8.07
CA ASN A 11 -6.19 10.19 -9.44
C ASN A 11 -4.82 10.04 -10.11
N TYR A 12 -3.93 11.03 -9.93
CA TYR A 12 -2.56 10.91 -10.41
C TYR A 12 -1.84 9.69 -9.81
N ALA A 13 -2.01 9.42 -8.52
CA ALA A 13 -1.47 8.22 -7.89
C ALA A 13 -2.03 6.94 -8.53
N LYS A 14 -3.35 6.87 -8.74
CA LYS A 14 -4.01 5.75 -9.42
C LYS A 14 -3.38 5.50 -10.79
N ASP A 15 -3.31 6.52 -11.63
CA ASP A 15 -2.79 6.40 -13.01
C ASP A 15 -1.31 5.99 -13.01
N GLN A 16 -0.52 6.57 -12.10
CA GLN A 16 0.90 6.26 -11.94
C GLN A 16 1.12 4.79 -11.55
N TYR A 17 0.44 4.30 -10.49
CA TYR A 17 0.58 2.93 -10.03
C TYR A 17 0.07 1.93 -11.07
N SER A 18 -1.07 2.24 -11.69
CA SER A 18 -1.66 1.39 -12.73
C SER A 18 -0.72 1.23 -13.92
N LYS A 19 -0.10 2.32 -14.38
CA LYS A 19 0.91 2.28 -15.45
C LYS A 19 2.20 1.58 -15.04
N THR A 20 2.65 1.78 -13.80
CA THR A 20 3.91 1.21 -13.30
C THR A 20 3.84 -0.31 -13.23
N PHE A 21 2.74 -0.83 -12.73
CA PHE A 21 2.55 -2.25 -12.49
C PHE A 21 1.78 -2.96 -13.62
N ASP A 22 1.35 -2.22 -14.64
CA ASP A 22 0.55 -2.71 -15.77
C ASP A 22 -0.75 -3.42 -15.33
N VAL A 23 -1.44 -2.82 -14.35
CA VAL A 23 -2.70 -3.34 -13.76
C VAL A 23 -3.70 -2.21 -13.54
N ASP A 24 -5.00 -2.52 -13.54
CA ASP A 24 -6.04 -1.51 -13.31
C ASP A 24 -6.39 -1.40 -11.81
N TYR A 25 -5.66 -0.55 -11.09
CA TYR A 25 -5.99 -0.27 -9.69
C TYR A 25 -7.28 0.51 -9.57
N GLN A 26 -8.13 0.17 -8.60
CA GLN A 26 -9.39 0.86 -8.36
C GLN A 26 -9.48 1.43 -6.95
N PHE A 27 -10.10 2.61 -6.81
CA PHE A 27 -10.39 3.15 -5.49
C PHE A 27 -11.40 2.26 -4.78
N LYS A 28 -11.04 1.78 -3.59
CA LYS A 28 -11.91 0.91 -2.79
C LYS A 28 -11.99 1.43 -1.37
N ARG A 29 -13.19 1.42 -0.80
CA ARG A 29 -13.36 1.73 0.62
C ARG A 29 -13.18 0.45 1.42
N PHE A 30 -12.06 0.36 2.14
CA PHE A 30 -11.91 -0.65 3.18
C PHE A 30 -11.98 -0.04 4.57
N SER A 31 -12.69 -0.74 5.44
CA SER A 31 -12.60 -0.50 6.87
C SER A 31 -11.27 -1.03 7.39
N ARG A 32 -10.79 -0.47 8.51
CA ARG A 32 -9.66 -1.04 9.25
C ARG A 32 -9.85 -2.55 9.47
N LYS A 33 -11.03 -2.97 9.94
CA LYS A 33 -11.34 -4.39 10.20
C LYS A 33 -11.14 -5.26 8.95
N LYS A 34 -11.49 -4.77 7.76
CA LYS A 34 -11.30 -5.52 6.51
C LYS A 34 -9.83 -5.66 6.14
N LEU A 35 -9.01 -4.62 6.32
CA LEU A 35 -7.56 -4.70 6.08
C LEU A 35 -6.89 -5.71 7.05
N TYR A 36 -7.28 -5.71 8.32
CA TYR A 36 -6.83 -6.74 9.27
C TYR A 36 -7.32 -8.15 8.93
N SER A 37 -8.50 -8.27 8.32
CA SER A 37 -8.99 -9.57 7.84
C SER A 37 -8.09 -10.12 6.75
N LEU A 38 -7.67 -9.28 5.80
CA LEU A 38 -6.73 -9.68 4.75
C LEU A 38 -5.41 -10.13 5.37
N LEU A 39 -4.83 -9.31 6.26
CA LEU A 39 -3.58 -9.65 6.94
C LEU A 39 -3.64 -10.99 7.70
N LYS A 40 -4.80 -11.41 8.18
CA LYS A 40 -4.99 -12.71 8.86
C LYS A 40 -5.27 -13.88 7.92
N GLN A 41 -5.82 -13.60 6.73
CA GLN A 41 -6.24 -14.62 5.77
C GLN A 41 -5.07 -15.15 4.95
N HIS A 42 -4.11 -14.27 4.64
CA HIS A 42 -2.98 -14.61 3.79
C HIS A 42 -1.77 -15.05 4.60
N CYS A 43 -1.03 -16.04 4.09
CA CYS A 43 0.09 -16.66 4.80
C CYS A 43 1.37 -15.82 4.76
N ASN A 44 1.54 -15.04 3.70
CA ASN A 44 2.64 -14.14 3.49
C ASN A 44 2.09 -12.77 3.09
N SER A 45 2.71 -11.72 3.62
CA SER A 45 2.42 -10.34 3.26
C SER A 45 3.71 -9.56 3.17
N CYS A 46 3.76 -8.60 2.26
CA CYS A 46 4.84 -7.65 2.19
C CYS A 46 4.28 -6.23 2.15
N MET A 47 5.14 -5.28 2.46
CA MET A 47 4.83 -3.88 2.30
C MET A 47 6.03 -3.21 1.64
N CYS A 48 5.78 -2.13 0.91
CA CYS A 48 6.78 -1.28 0.30
C CYS A 48 6.39 0.17 0.58
N GLU A 49 7.35 0.98 1.00
CA GLU A 49 7.18 2.40 1.33
C GLU A 49 7.83 3.19 0.20
N TRP A 50 6.99 3.95 -0.49
CA TRP A 50 7.37 4.76 -1.63
C TRP A 50 7.49 6.20 -1.17
N ASP A 51 8.71 6.60 -0.80
CA ASP A 51 9.02 7.95 -0.37
C ASP A 51 9.28 8.89 -1.54
N TYR A 52 8.68 10.08 -1.47
CA TYR A 52 8.99 11.19 -2.37
C TYR A 52 10.24 11.94 -1.87
N CYS A 53 11.42 11.30 -1.95
CA CYS A 53 12.68 11.97 -1.62
C CYS A 53 13.30 12.57 -2.90
N CYS A 54 13.49 13.90 -2.88
CA CYS A 54 14.26 14.72 -3.81
C CYS A 54 13.90 14.57 -5.31
N TYR A 55 13.20 15.58 -5.87
CA TYR A 55 12.94 15.80 -7.31
C TYR A 55 11.73 15.10 -7.96
N GLY A 56 10.78 14.59 -7.19
CA GLY A 56 9.53 14.06 -7.79
C GLY A 56 9.74 12.81 -8.65
N LEU A 57 10.89 12.14 -8.50
CA LEU A 57 11.20 10.88 -9.14
C LEU A 57 10.69 9.73 -8.27
N TYR A 58 9.84 8.90 -8.86
CA TYR A 58 9.27 7.70 -8.26
C TYR A 58 10.39 6.66 -8.06
N ARG A 59 10.95 6.61 -6.85
CA ARG A 59 11.95 5.60 -6.48
C ARG A 59 11.39 4.77 -5.33
N ASN A 60 11.49 3.46 -5.50
CA ASN A 60 11.19 2.50 -4.46
C ASN A 60 12.26 2.64 -3.37
N CYS A 61 11.92 3.25 -2.23
CA CYS A 61 12.85 3.40 -1.11
C CYS A 61 12.79 2.21 -0.15
N TRP A 62 11.81 1.33 -0.32
CA TRP A 62 11.68 0.10 0.46
C TRP A 62 10.96 -0.99 -0.36
N GLN A 63 11.74 -1.89 -0.97
CA GLN A 63 11.27 -3.05 -1.74
C GLN A 63 11.70 -4.31 -0.98
N GLU A 64 10.78 -5.02 -0.34
CA GLU A 64 11.08 -6.33 0.25
C GLU A 64 10.60 -7.42 -0.71
N LEU A 65 11.44 -7.67 -1.73
CA LEU A 65 11.38 -8.89 -2.53
C LEU A 65 11.81 -10.06 -1.65
N TYR A 66 11.04 -11.13 -1.72
CA TYR A 66 11.21 -12.37 -0.99
C TYR A 66 12.42 -13.15 -1.52
N GLU A 67 13.64 -12.64 -1.32
CA GLU A 67 14.87 -13.42 -1.46
C GLU A 67 15.87 -12.97 -0.39
N LYS A 68 16.36 -13.96 0.37
CA LYS A 68 17.37 -13.88 1.43
C LYS A 68 18.13 -12.54 1.52
N GLY A 69 17.71 -11.70 2.46
CA GLY A 69 18.54 -10.60 2.97
C GLY A 69 17.93 -9.22 2.81
N ASN A 70 17.10 -8.83 3.78
CA ASN A 70 17.25 -7.51 4.38
C ASN A 70 16.68 -7.54 5.81
N TRP A 71 17.57 -7.37 6.80
CA TRP A 71 17.30 -7.25 8.25
C TRP A 71 16.80 -8.47 9.02
N GLY A 72 16.64 -9.65 8.40
CA GLY A 72 16.27 -10.88 9.13
C GLY A 72 14.90 -10.81 9.80
N MET A 73 13.98 -10.00 9.26
CA MET A 73 12.64 -9.87 9.80
C MET A 73 11.80 -11.11 9.50
N THR A 74 11.06 -11.58 10.50
CA THR A 74 10.08 -12.65 10.33
C THR A 74 8.79 -12.11 9.72
N GLN A 75 7.97 -12.96 9.09
CA GLN A 75 6.64 -12.57 8.60
C GLN A 75 5.81 -11.87 9.68
N LYS A 76 5.88 -12.33 10.93
CA LYS A 76 5.20 -11.71 12.08
C LYS A 76 5.65 -10.25 12.33
N MET A 77 6.91 -9.94 12.08
CA MET A 77 7.43 -8.57 12.20
C MET A 77 6.92 -7.69 11.05
N VAL A 78 6.89 -8.23 9.83
CA VAL A 78 6.32 -7.55 8.66
C VAL A 78 4.83 -7.26 8.88
N ASP A 79 4.06 -8.27 9.32
CA ASP A 79 2.64 -8.12 9.64
C ASP A 79 2.41 -7.05 10.73
N ALA A 80 3.28 -6.98 11.75
CA ALA A 80 3.21 -5.96 12.78
C ALA A 80 3.48 -4.55 12.23
N LYS A 81 4.38 -4.40 11.25
CA LYS A 81 4.61 -3.13 10.56
C LYS A 81 3.41 -2.72 9.71
N ILE A 82 2.84 -3.66 8.96
CA ILE A 82 1.61 -3.44 8.17
C ILE A 82 0.46 -3.03 9.08
N ALA A 83 0.23 -3.75 10.18
CA ALA A 83 -0.78 -3.40 11.17
C ALA A 83 -0.55 -1.99 11.74
N GLY A 84 0.71 -1.65 12.04
CA GLY A 84 1.09 -0.31 12.48
C GLY A 84 0.77 0.79 11.46
N ALA A 85 1.04 0.55 10.17
CA ALA A 85 0.69 1.48 9.10
C ALA A 85 -0.84 1.63 8.95
N ILE A 86 -1.58 0.51 8.96
CA ILE A 86 -3.05 0.51 8.93
C ILE A 86 -3.60 1.36 10.07
N ASP A 87 -3.16 1.14 11.31
CA ASP A 87 -3.64 1.90 12.47
C ASP A 87 -3.27 3.38 12.41
N LYS A 88 -2.02 3.69 12.07
CA LYS A 88 -1.50 5.07 11.99
C LYS A 88 -2.29 5.90 10.98
N TYR A 89 -2.66 5.31 9.84
CA TYR A 89 -3.30 6.03 8.73
C TYR A 89 -4.82 5.86 8.64
N ALA A 90 -5.43 5.09 9.56
CA ALA A 90 -6.88 4.80 9.59
C ALA A 90 -7.79 6.02 9.49
N LYS A 91 -7.41 7.11 10.15
CA LYS A 91 -8.20 8.35 10.15
C LYS A 91 -8.31 9.01 8.77
N TYR A 92 -7.35 8.77 7.87
CA TYR A 92 -7.28 9.41 6.55
C TYR A 92 -8.06 8.62 5.50
N TYR A 93 -7.87 7.31 5.41
CA TYR A 93 -8.56 6.50 4.38
C TYR A 93 -10.02 6.22 4.72
N ARG A 94 -10.45 6.32 5.99
CA ARG A 94 -11.85 6.17 6.40
C ARG A 94 -12.79 7.23 5.78
N LYS A 95 -12.28 8.44 5.54
CA LYS A 95 -13.10 9.57 5.07
C LYS A 95 -13.11 9.73 3.55
N ASP A 96 -11.96 9.52 2.92
CA ASP A 96 -11.71 10.07 1.58
C ASP A 96 -11.32 9.03 0.52
N SER A 97 -11.48 7.73 0.79
CA SER A 97 -11.18 6.61 -0.12
C SER A 97 -9.76 6.69 -0.73
N ARG A 98 -8.75 6.66 0.13
CA ARG A 98 -7.32 6.74 -0.22
C ARG A 98 -6.67 5.39 -0.47
N ILE A 99 -7.49 4.37 -0.69
CA ILE A 99 -7.05 3.00 -0.87
C ILE A 99 -7.26 2.66 -2.34
N LEU A 100 -6.17 2.31 -3.00
CA LEU A 100 -6.21 1.62 -4.28
C LEU A 100 -6.17 0.12 -4.02
N TYR A 101 -6.92 -0.63 -4.81
CA TYR A 101 -7.04 -2.08 -4.71
C TYR A 101 -6.89 -2.69 -6.10
N CYS A 102 -6.13 -3.78 -6.18
CA CYS A 102 -6.13 -4.67 -7.33
C CYS A 102 -6.14 -6.12 -6.84
N ASP A 103 -6.85 -6.97 -7.56
CA ASP A 103 -6.87 -8.41 -7.35
C ASP A 103 -6.09 -9.04 -8.50
N LEU A 104 -4.96 -9.66 -8.20
CA LEU A 104 -4.04 -10.23 -9.17
C LEU A 104 -4.24 -11.74 -9.33
N GLY A 105 -5.29 -12.31 -8.71
CA GLY A 105 -5.60 -13.73 -8.76
C GLY A 105 -4.81 -14.58 -7.76
N SER A 106 -3.49 -14.43 -7.70
CA SER A 106 -2.61 -15.09 -6.71
C SER A 106 -2.23 -14.19 -5.53
N SER A 107 -2.57 -12.91 -5.62
CA SER A 107 -2.31 -11.93 -4.58
C SER A 107 -3.28 -10.75 -4.65
N ILE A 108 -3.36 -10.03 -3.54
CA ILE A 108 -4.14 -8.79 -3.42
C ILE A 108 -3.17 -7.65 -3.16
N ASP A 109 -3.21 -6.64 -4.01
CA ASP A 109 -2.49 -5.40 -3.80
C ASP A 109 -3.39 -4.32 -3.21
N ILE A 110 -2.88 -3.66 -2.18
CA ILE A 110 -3.49 -2.50 -1.53
C ILE A 110 -2.48 -1.38 -1.46
N ILE A 111 -2.80 -0.21 -2.01
CA ILE A 111 -1.97 0.98 -1.86
C ILE A 111 -2.69 1.99 -0.98
N LEU A 112 -2.04 2.36 0.13
CA LEU A 112 -2.44 3.49 0.97
C LEU A 112 -1.79 4.76 0.43
N VAL A 113 -2.58 5.60 -0.24
CA VAL A 113 -2.10 6.86 -0.83
C VAL A 113 -2.04 7.96 0.24
N MET A 114 -0.83 8.20 0.75
CA MET A 114 -0.52 9.11 1.86
C MET A 114 0.52 10.18 1.49
N ARG A 115 0.91 10.28 0.21
CA ARG A 115 1.90 11.24 -0.31
C ARG A 115 1.65 12.70 0.06
N ASP A 116 0.40 13.15 0.15
CA ASP A 116 0.04 14.52 0.56
C ASP A 116 0.01 14.72 2.09
N ILE A 117 0.14 13.65 2.86
CA ILE A 117 0.09 13.64 4.33
C ILE A 117 1.48 13.47 4.92
N CYS A 118 2.21 12.43 4.50
CA CYS A 118 3.54 12.11 5.03
C CYS A 118 4.61 11.97 3.96
N LYS A 119 4.33 12.36 2.71
CA LYS A 119 5.27 12.22 1.56
C LYS A 119 5.66 10.78 1.24
N SER A 120 4.83 9.83 1.65
CA SER A 120 5.02 8.40 1.42
C SER A 120 3.71 7.75 1.02
N ASP A 121 3.76 6.74 0.18
CA ASP A 121 2.66 5.80 -0.05
C ASP A 121 3.09 4.40 0.39
N PHE A 122 2.12 3.56 0.76
CA PHE A 122 2.40 2.20 1.23
C PHE A 122 1.70 1.20 0.31
N LEU A 123 2.48 0.47 -0.49
CA LEU A 123 1.99 -0.70 -1.23
C LEU A 123 2.07 -1.90 -0.28
N ILE A 124 0.97 -2.62 -0.12
CA ILE A 124 0.85 -3.82 0.70
C ILE A 124 0.34 -4.91 -0.21
N THR A 125 1.10 -6.01 -0.32
CA THR A 125 0.69 -7.16 -1.10
C THR A 125 0.43 -8.33 -0.16
N PHE A 126 -0.75 -8.92 -0.29
CA PHE A 126 -1.14 -10.13 0.44
C PHE A 126 -1.10 -11.31 -0.54
N MET A 127 -0.28 -12.32 -0.27
CA MET A 127 -0.10 -13.46 -1.16
C MET A 127 -0.95 -14.65 -0.70
N ASP A 128 -1.67 -15.28 -1.63
CA ASP A 128 -2.58 -16.40 -1.32
C ASP A 128 -1.83 -17.70 -0.98
N GLU A 129 -0.63 -17.91 -1.50
CA GLU A 129 0.12 -19.16 -1.31
C GLU A 129 1.55 -18.97 -0.78
N LYS A 130 1.98 -19.98 -0.01
CA LYS A 130 3.37 -20.25 0.32
C LYS A 130 3.98 -20.93 -0.91
N GLU A 131 4.66 -20.19 -1.78
CA GLU A 131 5.70 -20.82 -2.60
C GLU A 131 6.82 -21.38 -1.69
#